data_AF-H1PWD5-F1
#
_entry.id   AF-H1PWD5-F1
#
_cell.length_a   1.000
_cell.length_b   1.000
_cell.length_c   1.000
_cell.angle_alpha   90.00
_cell.angle_beta   90.00
_cell.angle_gamma   90.00
#
_symmetry.space_group_name_H-M   'P 1'
#
loop_
_entity.id
_entity.type
_entity.pdbx_description
1 polymer ?
#
loop_
_entity_poly.entity_id
_entity_poly.type
_entity_poly.pdbx_seq_one_letter_code
_entity_poly.pdbx_strand_id
1 'polypeptide(L)' 'MIIFDEETCKRHFDMWLNADLAVAKGQSYTIGGRTLTRVNSGEINRNLELWAGRLKKIQNKSSGPRTFTIIPKG' A
#
# COMPACT_ATOMS: atom_id res chain seq x y z
N MET A 1 1.50 -14.98 13.07
CA MET A 1 0.75 -13.76 12.71
C MET A 1 1.60 -13.00 11.70
N ILE A 2 1.15 -12.81 10.46
CA ILE A 2 1.96 -12.14 9.43
C ILE A 2 1.93 -10.64 9.74
N ILE A 3 3.02 -10.11 10.29
CA ILE A 3 3.17 -8.67 10.54
C ILE A 3 3.72 -8.08 9.24
N PHE A 4 2.89 -7.30 8.55
CA PHE A 4 3.36 -6.50 7.42
C PHE A 4 4.03 -5.25 7.97
N ASP A 5 5.34 -5.13 7.74
CA ASP A 5 6.09 -3.93 8.11
C ASP A 5 5.75 -2.75 7.18
N GLU A 6 5.85 -1.51 7.68
CA GLU A 6 5.64 -0.31 6.87
C GLU A 6 6.62 -0.28 5.69
N GLU A 7 7.87 -0.69 5.92
CA GLU A 7 8.91 -0.71 4.89
C GLU A 7 8.56 -1.69 3.76
N THR A 8 8.06 -2.88 4.13
CA THR A 8 7.61 -3.89 3.17
C THR A 8 6.43 -3.38 2.34
N CYS A 9 5.47 -2.73 2.99
CA CYS A 9 4.31 -2.15 2.29
C CYS A 9 4.72 -1.01 1.34
N LYS A 10 5.65 -0.13 1.76
CA LYS A 10 6.21 0.94 0.91
C LYS A 10 6.94 0.36 -0.30
N ARG A 11 7.75 -0.67 -0.10
CA ARG A 11 8.49 -1.34 -1.19
C ARG A 11 7.56 -1.97 -2.21
N HIS A 12 6.50 -2.63 -1.76
CA HIS A 12 5.49 -3.15 -2.68
C HIS A 12 4.75 -2.01 -3.40
N PHE A 13 4.33 -0.97 -2.68
CA PHE A 13 3.67 0.19 -3.29
C PHE A 13 4.53 0.82 -4.40
N ASP A 14 5.81 1.02 -4.15
CA ASP A 14 6.77 1.56 -5.13
C ASP A 14 6.94 0.63 -6.35
N MET A 15 7.01 -0.69 -6.14
CA MET A 15 7.03 -1.65 -7.25
C MET A 15 5.79 -1.56 -8.12
N TRP A 16 4.60 -1.46 -7.52
CA TRP A 16 3.34 -1.32 -8.25
C TRP A 16 3.21 0.03 -8.95
N LEU A 17 3.75 1.10 -8.36
CA LEU A 17 3.81 2.44 -8.97
C LEU A 17 4.73 2.45 -10.21
N ASN A 18 5.90 1.81 -10.10
CA ASN A 18 6.80 1.63 -11.25
C ASN A 18 6.16 0.77 -12.35
N ALA A 19 5.40 -0.26 -11.96
CA ALA A 19 4.65 -1.06 -12.91
C ALA A 19 3.60 -0.22 -13.66
N ASP A 20 2.85 0.63 -12.94
CA ASP A 20 1.89 1.57 -13.55
C ASP A 20 2.57 2.49 -14.56
N LEU A 21 3.69 3.11 -14.19
CA LEU A 21 4.46 3.98 -15.07
C LEU A 21 5.00 3.26 -16.32
N ALA A 22 5.54 2.06 -16.16
CA ALA A 22 6.03 1.25 -17.27
C ALA A 22 4.88 0.88 -18.22
N VAL A 23 3.76 0.43 -17.66
CA VAL A 23 2.58 0.03 -18.40
C VAL A 23 1.91 1.22 -19.11
N ALA A 24 1.86 2.39 -18.48
CA ALA A 24 1.38 3.63 -19.07
C ALA A 24 2.24 4.06 -20.27
N LYS A 25 3.55 3.79 -20.22
CA LYS A 25 4.49 3.97 -21.34
C LYS A 25 4.40 2.89 -22.42
N GLY A 26 3.55 1.88 -22.24
CA GLY A 26 3.39 0.74 -23.17
C GLY A 26 4.45 -0.35 -23.00
N GLN A 27 5.20 -0.35 -21.90
CA GLN A 27 6.19 -1.38 -21.59
C GLN A 27 5.56 -2.49 -20.75
N SER A 28 6.05 -3.72 -20.92
CA SER A 28 5.72 -4.86 -20.06
C SER A 28 6.60 -4.88 -18.82
N TYR A 29 6.00 -5.01 -17.63
CA TYR A 29 6.71 -5.03 -16.35
C TYR A 29 6.50 -6.36 -15.63
N THR A 30 7.57 -7.06 -15.24
CA THR A 30 7.44 -8.37 -14.58
C THR A 30 7.63 -8.25 -13.07
N ILE A 31 6.62 -8.66 -12.30
CA ILE A 31 6.66 -8.71 -10.84
C ILE A 31 6.27 -10.10 -10.34
N GLY A 32 7.09 -10.69 -9.48
CA GLY A 32 6.78 -11.97 -8.83
C GLY A 32 6.44 -13.12 -9.80
N GLY A 33 7.05 -13.14 -10.98
CA GLY A 33 6.80 -14.15 -12.02
C GLY A 33 5.57 -13.91 -12.90
N ARG A 34 4.83 -12.80 -12.70
CA ARG A 34 3.73 -12.37 -13.59
C ARG A 34 4.15 -11.13 -14.37
N THR A 35 3.83 -11.08 -15.65
CA THR A 35 4.04 -9.90 -16.50
C THR A 35 2.78 -9.04 -16.51
N LEU A 36 2.93 -7.79 -16.09
CA LEU A 36 1.92 -6.75 -16.12
C LEU A 36 2.07 -5.94 -17.41
N THR A 37 0.95 -5.69 -18.07
CA THR A 37 0.89 -4.91 -19.30
C THR A 37 -0.31 -3.97 -19.25
N ARG A 38 -0.55 -3.19 -20.31
CA ARG A 38 -1.65 -2.21 -20.38
C ARG A 38 -3.04 -2.80 -20.18
N VAL A 39 -3.22 -4.09 -20.43
CA VAL A 39 -4.50 -4.76 -20.12
C VAL A 39 -4.71 -4.98 -18.62
N ASN A 40 -3.64 -4.93 -17.81
CA ASN A 40 -3.67 -5.11 -16.36
C ASN A 40 -3.75 -3.79 -15.58
N SER A 41 -3.89 -2.63 -16.23
CA SER A 41 -3.95 -1.32 -15.56
C SER A 41 -5.01 -1.24 -14.45
N GLY A 42 -6.13 -1.97 -14.60
CA GLY A 42 -7.13 -2.09 -13.53
C GLY A 42 -6.64 -2.89 -12.31
N GLU A 43 -5.88 -3.97 -12.53
CA GLU A 43 -5.27 -4.77 -11.45
C GLU A 43 -4.19 -3.96 -10.71
N ILE A 44 -3.39 -3.20 -11.46
CA ILE A 44 -2.33 -2.34 -10.92
C ILE A 44 -2.92 -1.27 -10.01
N ASN A 45 -3.92 -0.52 -10.47
CA ASN A 45 -4.60 0.49 -9.65
C ASN A 45 -5.20 -0.12 -8.38
N ARG A 46 -5.89 -1.25 -8.51
CA ARG A 46 -6.49 -1.94 -7.36
C ARG A 46 -5.43 -2.37 -6.33
N ASN A 47 -4.27 -2.87 -6.79
CA ASN A 47 -3.16 -3.19 -5.90
C ASN A 47 -2.59 -1.94 -5.24
N LEU A 48 -2.42 -0.85 -5.99
CA LEU A 48 -1.95 0.44 -5.48
C LEU A 48 -2.85 0.94 -4.33
N GLU A 49 -4.17 0.93 -4.54
CA GLU A 49 -5.16 1.29 -3.52
C GLU A 49 -5.12 0.37 -2.29
N LEU A 50 -4.98 -0.94 -2.50
CA LEU A 50 -4.85 -1.92 -1.42
C LEU A 50 -3.62 -1.64 -0.56
N TRP A 51 -2.46 -1.41 -1.18
CA TRP A 51 -1.20 -1.14 -0.46
C TRP A 51 -1.24 0.24 0.21
N ALA A 52 -1.78 1.26 -0.43
CA ALA A 52 -2.01 2.57 0.19
C ALA A 52 -2.93 2.47 1.42
N GLY A 53 -4.03 1.71 1.31
CA GLY A 53 -4.93 1.44 2.42
C GLY A 53 -4.27 0.68 3.57
N ARG A 54 -3.39 -0.28 3.26
CA ARG A 54 -2.58 -1.01 4.26
C ARG A 54 -1.60 -0.08 4.97
N LEU A 55 -0.86 0.76 4.23
CA LEU A 55 0.04 1.76 4.80
C LEU A 55 -0.71 2.72 5.73
N LYS A 56 -1.86 3.23 5.29
CA LYS A 56 -2.71 4.10 6.10
C LYS A 56 -3.20 3.41 7.38
N LYS A 57 -3.52 2.11 7.33
CA LYS A 57 -3.89 1.29 8.50
C LYS A 57 -2.71 1.06 9.45
N ILE A 58 -1.50 0.82 8.92
CA ILE A 58 -0.28 0.67 9.72
C ILE A 58 0.04 1.99 10.43
N GLN A 59 0.04 3.11 9.71
CA GLN A 59 0.25 4.44 10.29
C GLN A 59 -0.82 4.82 11.32
N ASN A 60 -2.10 4.49 11.07
CA ASN A 60 -3.16 4.71 12.06
C ASN A 60 -3.03 3.78 13.28
N LYS A 61 -2.59 2.53 13.11
CA LYS A 61 -2.34 1.62 14.24
C LYS A 61 -1.18 2.12 15.11
N SER A 62 -0.13 2.65 14.50
CA SER A 62 0.93 3.36 15.23
C SER A 62 0.43 4.65 15.90
N SER A 63 -0.75 5.12 15.53
CA SER A 63 -1.41 6.32 16.07
C SER A 63 -2.67 6.02 16.91
N GLY A 64 -2.84 4.80 17.43
CA GLY A 64 -3.93 4.40 18.34
C GLY A 64 -3.87 5.10 19.72
N PRO A 65 -4.99 5.18 20.46
CA PRO A 65 -5.48 6.40 21.11
C PRO A 65 -4.50 6.99 22.14
N ARG A 66 -4.21 8.30 22.02
CA ARG A 66 -3.83 9.09 23.19
C ARG A 66 -5.00 9.03 24.16
N THR A 67 -4.87 8.25 25.22
CA THR A 67 -5.81 8.24 26.35
C THR A 67 -6.02 9.67 26.81
N PHE A 68 -7.12 10.31 26.39
CA PHE A 68 -7.59 11.50 27.07
C PHE A 68 -8.28 10.98 28.34
N THR A 69 -7.53 10.91 29.43
CA THR A 69 -8.11 10.75 30.75
C THR A 69 -8.91 12.02 31.03
N ILE A 70 -10.22 11.96 30.81
CA ILE A 70 -11.15 12.97 31.31
C ILE A 70 -11.22 12.73 32.81
N ILE A 71 -10.51 13.53 33.60
CA ILE A 71 -10.62 13.52 35.06
C ILE A 71 -11.97 14.17 35.41
N PRO A 72 -12.94 13.46 36.02
CA PRO A 72 -14.11 14.11 36.57
C PRO A 72 -13.70 14.92 37.81
N LYS A 73 -13.95 16.23 37.79
CA LYS A 73 -13.97 17.04 39.01
C LYS A 73 -15.38 16.93 39.61
N GLY A 74 -15.47 16.23 40.74
CA GLY A 74 -16.57 16.33 41.70
C GLY A 74 -16.02 16.90 43.00
#